data_AF-A0A4P8Q048-F1
#
_entry.id   AF-A0A4P8Q048-F1
#
_cell.length_a   1.000
_cell.length_b   1.000
_cell.length_c   1.000
_cell.angle_alpha   90.00
_cell.angle_beta   90.00
_cell.angle_gamma   90.00
#
_symmetry.space_group_name_H-M   'P 1'
#
loop_
_entity.id
_entity.type
_entity.pdbx_description
1 polymer ?
#
loop_
_entity_poly.entity_id
_entity_poly.type
_entity_poly.pdbx_seq_one_letter_code
_entity_poly.pdbx_strand_id
1 'polypeptide(L)' 'MAIGQVAAWDVEEGWGVISSSETPGGCFGHYSHIEGTGFRSLEAGETVEFDWEKPGYKQDGYDFRATRIRRLRRTDQHT' A
#
# COMPACT_ATOMS: atom_id res chain seq x y z
N MET A 1 2.51 -11.85 1.91
CA MET A 1 1.77 -10.88 2.73
C MET A 1 2.70 -10.25 3.74
N ALA A 2 2.62 -8.93 3.86
CA ALA A 2 3.39 -8.05 4.74
C ALA A 2 2.46 -7.00 5.36
N ILE A 3 2.91 -6.37 6.45
CA ILE A 3 2.22 -5.24 7.08
C ILE A 3 3.05 -3.99 6.83
N GLY A 4 2.38 -2.89 6.50
CA GLY A 4 3.03 -1.61 6.26
C GLY A 4 2.13 -0.43 6.59
N GLN A 5 2.75 0.75 6.58
CA GLN A 5 2.05 2.02 6.73
C GLN A 5 2.15 2.79 5.42
N VAL A 6 1.05 3.38 4.97
CA VAL A 6 1.02 4.25 3.80
C VAL A 6 1.84 5.51 4.12
N ALA A 7 2.98 5.67 3.45
CA ALA A 7 3.88 6.79 3.66
C ALA A 7 3.39 8.04 2.91
N ALA A 8 2.88 7.85 1.70
CA ALA A 8 2.28 8.88 0.87
C ALA A 8 1.24 8.26 -0.06
N TRP A 9 0.19 9.02 -0.39
CA TRP A 9 -0.80 8.63 -1.39
C TRP A 9 -1.27 9.85 -2.15
N ASP A 10 -1.23 9.80 -3.48
CA ASP A 10 -1.82 10.78 -4.36
C ASP A 10 -3.18 10.24 -4.84
N VAL A 11 -4.24 10.94 -4.45
CA VAL A 11 -5.62 10.54 -4.75
C VAL A 11 -5.96 10.77 -6.22
N GLU A 12 -5.38 11.81 -6.85
CA GLU A 12 -5.65 12.17 -8.24
C GLU A 12 -4.94 11.22 -9.19
N GLU A 13 -3.67 10.90 -8.91
CA GLU A 13 -2.87 9.97 -9.71
C GLU A 13 -3.14 8.49 -9.37
N GLY A 14 -3.80 8.22 -8.24
CA GLY A 14 -4.24 6.87 -7.86
C GLY A 14 -3.10 5.93 -7.44
N TRP A 15 -1.98 6.47 -6.96
CA TRP A 15 -0.85 5.68 -6.48
C TRP A 15 -0.24 6.27 -5.20
N GLY A 16 0.60 5.48 -4.56
CA GLY A 16 1.32 5.90 -3.37
C GLY A 16 2.42 4.94 -2.99
N VAL A 17 2.93 5.11 -1.78
CA VAL A 17 4.07 4.35 -1.26
C VAL A 17 3.70 3.73 0.08
N ILE A 18 3.92 2.43 0.23
CA ILE A 18 3.79 1.70 1.48
C ILE A 18 5.19 1.50 2.07
N SER A 19 5.38 1.93 3.31
CA SER A 19 6.59 1.68 4.09
C SER A 19 6.44 0.38 4.89
N SER A 20 7.41 -0.52 4.76
CA SER A 20 7.50 -1.76 5.51
C SER A 20 8.97 -2.19 5.61
N SER A 21 9.33 -2.90 6.68
CA SER A 21 10.66 -3.50 6.84
C SER A 21 10.95 -4.57 5.79
N GLU A 22 9.92 -5.19 5.22
CA GLU A 22 10.05 -6.22 4.17
C GLU A 22 10.36 -5.63 2.79
N THR A 23 10.01 -4.35 2.57
CA THR A 23 10.24 -3.63 1.30
C THR A 23 11.05 -2.36 1.56
N PRO A 24 12.35 -2.48 1.89
CA PRO A 24 13.20 -1.34 2.19
C PRO A 24 13.31 -0.40 0.99
N GLY A 25 13.18 0.91 1.23
CA GLY A 25 13.12 1.92 0.16
C GLY A 25 11.70 2.22 -0.34
N GLY A 26 10.69 1.50 0.16
CA GLY A 26 9.28 1.73 -0.15
C GLY A 26 8.74 0.78 -1.21
N CYS A 27 7.44 0.49 -1.09
CA CYS A 27 6.70 -0.35 -2.02
C CYS A 27 5.67 0.51 -2.76
N PHE A 28 5.77 0.56 -4.09
CA PHE A 28 4.81 1.27 -4.92
C PHE A 28 3.43 0.59 -4.83
N GLY A 29 2.39 1.36 -4.53
CA GLY A 29 1.01 0.91 -4.50
C GLY A 29 0.17 1.62 -5.55
N HIS A 30 -0.73 0.90 -6.21
CA HIS A 30 -1.67 1.46 -7.20
C HIS A 30 -3.11 1.12 -6.82
N TYR A 31 -4.05 2.00 -7.11
CA TYR A 31 -5.45 1.84 -6.70
C TYR A 31 -6.11 0.55 -7.22
N SER A 32 -5.64 0.01 -8.34
CA SER A 32 -6.14 -1.25 -8.91
C SER A 32 -5.88 -2.46 -8.01
N HIS A 33 -4.87 -2.39 -7.15
CA HIS A 33 -4.50 -3.47 -6.22
C HIS A 33 -5.17 -3.34 -4.86
N ILE A 34 -5.84 -2.21 -4.59
CA ILE A 34 -6.63 -2.05 -3.36
C ILE A 34 -7.86 -2.94 -3.46
N GLU A 35 -8.11 -3.73 -2.42
CA GLU A 35 -9.33 -4.50 -2.32
C GLU A 35 -10.54 -3.62 -2.05
N GLY A 36 -11.63 -3.90 -2.76
CA GLY A 36 -12.90 -3.20 -2.61
C GLY A 36 -13.51 -2.80 -3.94
N THR A 37 -14.70 -2.22 -3.86
CA THR A 37 -15.48 -1.78 -5.02
C THR A 37 -15.57 -0.26 -5.08
N GLY A 38 -15.78 0.30 -6.27
CA GLY A 38 -15.92 1.74 -6.47
C GLY A 38 -14.58 2.47 -6.46
N PHE A 39 -14.59 3.72 -6.00
CA PHE A 39 -13.39 4.54 -5.87
C PHE A 39 -12.47 3.98 -4.78
N ARG A 40 -11.19 3.82 -5.09
CA ARG A 40 -10.19 3.25 -4.18
C ARG A 40 -9.01 4.19 -4.05
N SER A 41 -8.80 4.70 -2.86
CA SER A 41 -7.61 5.47 -2.45
C SER A 41 -7.09 4.89 -1.14
N LEU A 42 -5.96 5.38 -0.63
CA LEU A 42 -5.50 5.20 0.75
C LEU A 42 -5.19 6.58 1.34
N GLU A 43 -4.97 6.62 2.65
CA GLU A 43 -4.53 7.84 3.35
C GLU A 43 -3.14 7.65 3.96
N ALA A 44 -2.32 8.71 3.93
CA ALA A 44 -1.02 8.67 4.61
C ALA A 44 -1.22 8.40 6.12
N GLY A 45 -0.42 7.49 6.66
CA GLY A 45 -0.53 7.01 8.04
C GLY A 45 -1.43 5.78 8.21
N GLU A 46 -2.21 5.39 7.19
CA GLU A 46 -3.07 4.21 7.24
C GLU A 46 -2.24 2.91 7.32
N THR A 47 -2.63 2.00 8.21
CA THR A 47 -2.02 0.67 8.30
C THR A 47 -2.71 -0.30 7.36
N VAL A 48 -1.92 -0.96 6.52
CA VAL A 48 -2.40 -1.89 5.50
C VAL A 48 -1.67 -3.23 5.59
N GLU A 49 -2.36 -4.28 5.18
CA GLU A 49 -1.77 -5.56 4.81
C GLU A 49 -1.64 -5.60 3.28
N PHE A 50 -0.52 -6.08 2.76
CA PHE A 50 -0.30 -6.12 1.32
C PHE A 50 0.55 -7.31 0.89
N ASP A 51 0.34 -7.76 -0.35
CA ASP A 51 1.28 -8.62 -1.05
C ASP A 51 2.16 -7.76 -1.96
N TRP A 52 3.40 -8.20 -2.14
CA TRP A 52 4.39 -7.46 -2.90
C TRP A 52 5.28 -8.40 -3.71
N GLU A 53 5.91 -7.83 -4.73
CA GLU A 53 6.96 -8.49 -5.49
C GLU A 53 8.11 -7.51 -5.81
N LYS A 54 9.26 -8.08 -6.16
CA LYS A 54 10.41 -7.36 -6.70
C LYS A 54 10.61 -7.79 -8.16
N PRO A 55 10.05 -7.07 -9.15
CA PRO A 55 9.98 -7.55 -10.53
C PRO A 55 11.32 -7.53 -11.28
N GLY A 56 12.40 -7.04 -10.66
CA GLY A 56 13.74 -6.97 -11.27
C GLY A 56 14.02 -5.69 -12.05
N TYR A 57 13.04 -4.77 -12.11
CA TYR A 57 13.18 -3.41 -12.63
C TYR A 57 12.46 -2.42 -11.68
N LYS A 58 12.74 -1.13 -11.82
CA LYS A 58 12.10 -0.09 -11.01
C LYS A 58 10.74 0.30 -11.58
N GLN A 59 9.71 0.32 -10.75
CA GLN A 59 8.40 0.88 -11.07
C GLN A 59 8.28 2.24 -10.38
N ASP A 60 8.19 3.31 -11.18
CA ASP A 60 8.11 4.69 -10.68
C ASP A 60 9.21 5.05 -9.66
N GLY A 61 10.40 4.47 -9.85
CA GLY A 61 11.57 4.64 -8.97
C GLY A 61 11.73 3.60 -7.86
N TYR A 62 10.70 2.80 -7.57
CA TYR A 62 10.67 1.81 -6.50
C TYR A 62 11.05 0.40 -6.97
N ASP A 63 11.81 -0.33 -6.17
CA ASP A 63 12.21 -1.71 -6.47
C ASP A 63 11.09 -2.73 -6.17
N PHE A 64 10.12 -2.36 -5.34
CA PHE A 64 9.01 -3.19 -4.91
C PHE A 64 7.69 -2.60 -5.35
N ARG A 65 6.73 -3.47 -5.69
CA ARG A 65 5.34 -3.06 -5.96
C ARG A 65 4.35 -3.96 -5.25
N ALA A 66 3.26 -3.38 -4.80
CA ALA A 66 2.15 -4.10 -4.21
C ALA A 66 1.29 -4.71 -5.32
N THR A 67 0.94 -5.99 -5.15
CA THR A 67 0.05 -6.73 -6.06
C THR A 67 -1.36 -6.90 -5.48
N ARG A 68 -1.50 -6.64 -4.17
CA ARG A 68 -2.76 -6.67 -3.42
C ARG A 68 -2.60 -5.80 -2.17
N ILE A 69 -3.60 -4.98 -1.83
CA ILE A 69 -3.60 -4.10 -0.66
C ILE A 69 -4.95 -4.20 0.05
N ARG A 70 -4.93 -4.48 1.34
CA ARG A 70 -6.11 -4.57 2.22
C ARG A 70 -5.96 -3.64 3.40
N ARG A 71 -7.01 -2.85 3.66
CA ARG A 71 -7.08 -2.01 4.86
C ARG A 71 -7.21 -2.86 6.11
N LEU A 72 -6.36 -2.62 7.10
CA LEU A 72 -6.55 -3.21 8.41
C LEU A 72 -7.46 -2.27 9.21
N ARG A 73 -8.71 -2.66 9.39
CA ARG A 73 -9.59 -1.95 10.32
C ARG A 73 -8.97 -2.07 11.71
N ARG A 74 -8.69 -0.95 12.38
CA ARG A 74 -8.55 -0.99 13.83
C ARG A 74 -9.91 -1.44 14.37
N THR A 75 -9.98 -2.64 14.94
CA THR A 75 -11.05 -2.96 15.88
C THR A 75 -10.88 -2.01 17.06
N ASP A 76 -11.69 -0.96 17.11
CA ASP A 76 -11.90 -0.21 18.33
C ASP A 76 -12.33 -1.21 19.42
N GLN A 77 -11.47 -1.44 20.41
CA GLN A 77 -11.90 -2.03 21.66
C GLN A 77 -12.74 -0.97 22.37
N HIS A 78 -14.07 -1.11 22.23
CA HIS A 78 -15.06 -0.35 22.98
C HIS A 78 -14.95 -0.72 24.47
N THR A 79 -14.76 0.27 25.34
CA THR A 79 -15.18 0.22 26.75
C THR A 79 -15.71 1.60 27.12
#